data_AF-A0A8D2QEL1-F1
#
_entry.id   AF-A0A8D2QEL1-F1
#
_cell.length_a   1.000
_cell.length_b   1.000
_cell.length_c   1.000
_cell.angle_alpha   90.00
_cell.angle_beta   90.00
_cell.angle_gamma   90.00
#
_symmetry.space_group_name_H-M   'P 1'
#
loop_
_entity.id
_entity.type
_entity.pdbx_description
1 polymer ?
#
loop_
_entity_poly.entity_id
_entity_poly.type
_entity_poly.pdbx_seq_one_letter_code
_entity_poly.pdbx_strand_id
1 'polypeptide(L)'
;MAQLYADLRFAKVMGGRSTASQALEAAFSMNEAESPYESSQPALAGQDGDGDGEPSPGCWSRRWCIPVGLLTTCLLLVATVALGTCYWQVTRSLQDSSREHKAEQGRLSQELRAQEQSLEQTQLELAWARAELQRAWHEGNISQLELDRLSLELRRVTGVLGRTEREMQEVQGRLNSSESTVALLRSCTAIDCCPSGWLLYRGKCLFISSEKKTWEDSRDECEKTYSQLLVTKSWSRWTVPTFLKNADVPYWIGLQKGSFPWYDYGWLEEEDPDSEGGSEAWFWVDGSLYERPWQSKSNGTCAVISRGSIKPEQCTGPSDLHLWICEKAAGPSLPFK
;
A
#
# COMPACT_ATOMS: atom_id res chain seq x y z
N MET A 1 38.12 3.31 -9.63
CA MET A 1 37.41 4.26 -10.52
C MET A 1 36.26 4.86 -9.75
N ALA A 2 36.45 6.07 -9.23
CA ALA A 2 35.41 6.80 -8.51
C ALA A 2 34.71 7.74 -9.50
N GLN A 3 33.39 7.66 -9.61
CA GLN A 3 32.58 8.65 -10.31
C GLN A 3 31.68 9.33 -9.29
N LEU A 4 32.06 10.57 -8.98
CA LEU A 4 31.29 11.56 -8.25
C LEU A 4 30.10 11.96 -9.13
N TYR A 5 28.88 11.79 -8.63
CA TYR A 5 27.69 12.39 -9.22
C TYR A 5 27.37 13.67 -8.44
N ALA A 6 27.32 14.80 -9.14
CA ALA A 6 26.99 16.09 -8.58
C ALA A 6 25.47 16.25 -8.43
N ASP A 7 25.05 16.65 -7.23
CA ASP A 7 23.66 16.87 -6.82
C ASP A 7 23.29 18.34 -7.09
N LEU A 8 22.41 18.59 -8.06
CA LEU A 8 21.93 19.94 -8.39
C LEU A 8 20.61 20.19 -7.67
N ARG A 9 20.70 20.92 -6.55
CA ARG A 9 19.53 21.37 -5.78
C ARG A 9 19.05 22.72 -6.32
N PHE A 10 17.84 22.76 -6.88
CA PHE A 10 17.19 24.00 -7.29
C PHE A 10 16.52 24.68 -6.09
N ALA A 11 16.94 25.93 -5.83
CA ALA A 11 16.33 26.79 -4.82
C ALA A 11 14.95 27.28 -5.29
N LYS A 12 13.95 27.09 -4.44
CA LYS A 12 12.59 27.61 -4.60
C LYS A 12 12.57 29.09 -4.21
N VAL A 13 12.37 29.98 -5.19
CA VAL A 13 12.11 31.40 -4.93
C VAL A 13 10.63 31.58 -4.60
N MET A 14 10.36 32.11 -3.41
CA MET A 14 9.02 32.46 -2.93
C MET A 14 8.53 33.74 -3.59
N GLY A 15 7.28 33.72 -4.05
CA GLY A 15 6.61 34.87 -4.63
C GLY A 15 6.39 36.00 -3.64
N GLY A 16 6.66 37.23 -4.09
CA GLY A 16 6.28 38.48 -3.46
C GLY A 16 5.43 39.31 -4.42
N ARG A 17 4.23 39.65 -3.98
CA ARG A 17 3.27 40.57 -4.63
C ARG A 17 3.90 41.94 -4.91
N SER A 18 3.56 42.55 -6.05
CA SER A 18 3.22 43.98 -6.10
C SER A 18 2.38 44.32 -7.32
N THR A 19 1.17 44.76 -7.00
CA THR A 19 0.19 45.59 -7.72
C THR A 19 0.64 46.37 -8.95
N ALA A 20 -0.13 46.28 -10.04
CA ALA A 20 -0.88 47.42 -10.61
C ALA A 20 -1.66 46.97 -11.86
N SER A 21 -2.91 46.60 -11.65
CA SER A 21 -3.98 46.68 -12.64
C SER A 21 -4.55 48.10 -12.60
N GLN A 22 -4.46 48.88 -13.68
CA GLN A 22 -5.49 49.86 -14.12
C GLN A 22 -5.03 50.60 -15.39
N ALA A 23 -6.02 50.82 -16.27
CA ALA A 23 -6.03 51.63 -17.49
C ALA A 23 -5.44 51.00 -18.76
N LEU A 24 -6.30 50.39 -19.60
CA LEU A 24 -6.82 51.07 -20.79
C LEU A 24 -7.89 50.20 -21.52
N GLU A 25 -9.10 50.12 -20.96
CA GLU A 25 -10.30 49.64 -21.67
C GLU A 25 -11.34 50.77 -21.65
N ALA A 26 -11.22 51.67 -22.62
CA ALA A 26 -12.23 52.62 -23.12
C ALA A 26 -11.53 53.34 -24.30
N ALA A 27 -12.00 53.37 -25.53
CA ALA A 27 -13.32 53.12 -26.06
C ALA A 27 -13.19 52.70 -27.54
N PHE A 28 -13.81 51.57 -27.91
CA PHE A 28 -14.31 51.37 -29.26
C PHE A 28 -15.75 51.87 -29.28
N SER A 29 -15.98 53.03 -29.88
CA SER A 29 -17.29 53.35 -30.46
C SER A 29 -17.03 54.22 -31.67
N MET A 30 -17.21 53.60 -32.84
CA MET A 30 -17.34 54.29 -34.12
C MET A 30 -18.63 55.11 -34.07
N ASN A 31 -18.60 56.37 -34.49
CA ASN A 31 -19.68 56.88 -35.33
C ASN A 31 -19.24 58.00 -36.27
N GLU A 32 -19.81 57.92 -37.46
CA GLU A 32 -19.64 58.74 -38.66
C GLU A 32 -20.36 60.10 -38.57
N ALA A 33 -19.85 61.02 -39.40
CA ALA A 33 -20.49 62.14 -40.09
C ALA A 33 -21.41 63.13 -39.34
N GLU A 34 -21.00 64.41 -39.31
CA GLU A 34 -21.86 65.55 -39.69
C GLU A 34 -21.00 66.81 -40.00
N SER A 35 -21.32 67.47 -41.10
CA SER A 35 -20.97 68.87 -41.47
C SER A 35 -22.33 69.61 -41.50
N PRO A 36 -22.50 70.95 -41.32
CA PRO A 36 -21.58 72.01 -41.80
C PRO A 36 -21.56 73.38 -41.03
N TYR A 37 -20.74 74.29 -41.56
CA TYR A 37 -20.69 75.77 -41.39
C TYR A 37 -20.24 76.37 -40.04
N GLU A 38 -19.22 77.23 -40.08
CA GLU A 38 -19.41 78.67 -39.78
C GLU A 38 -18.30 79.52 -40.41
N SER A 39 -18.72 80.59 -41.09
CA SER A 39 -17.89 81.60 -41.73
C SER A 39 -17.96 82.87 -40.87
N SER A 40 -16.84 83.55 -40.65
CA SER A 40 -16.86 84.92 -40.13
C SER A 40 -15.68 85.72 -40.68
N GLN A 41 -16.02 86.72 -41.50
CA GLN A 41 -15.20 87.87 -41.87
C GLN A 41 -14.81 88.70 -40.62
N PRO A 42 -13.99 89.74 -40.82
CA PRO A 42 -14.43 91.06 -40.40
C PRO A 42 -14.47 92.04 -41.57
N ALA A 43 -15.60 92.72 -41.69
CA ALA A 43 -15.73 94.00 -42.36
C ALA A 43 -15.45 95.12 -41.35
N LEU A 44 -14.83 96.20 -41.80
CA LEU A 44 -15.03 97.52 -41.22
C LEU A 44 -15.14 98.52 -42.37
N ALA A 45 -16.30 99.17 -42.38
CA ALA A 45 -16.77 100.16 -43.33
C ALA A 45 -16.45 101.59 -42.85
N GLY A 46 -16.56 102.53 -43.79
CA GLY A 46 -16.51 103.97 -43.60
C GLY A 46 -16.13 104.63 -44.94
N GLN A 47 -17.02 104.81 -45.92
CA GLN A 47 -18.10 105.83 -45.95
C GLN A 47 -17.50 107.25 -46.05
N ASP A 48 -17.80 108.18 -46.95
CA ASP A 48 -18.86 108.46 -47.94
C ASP A 48 -18.27 109.50 -48.94
N GLY A 49 -18.89 109.71 -50.09
CA GLY A 49 -18.70 110.98 -50.82
C GLY A 49 -18.88 110.92 -52.33
N ASP A 50 -20.12 110.77 -52.75
CA ASP A 50 -20.66 110.85 -54.12
C ASP A 50 -20.51 112.25 -54.76
N GLY A 51 -20.49 112.34 -56.09
CA GLY A 51 -20.50 113.63 -56.80
C GLY A 51 -20.06 113.59 -58.26
N ASP A 52 -20.94 113.08 -59.12
CA ASP A 52 -20.89 113.23 -60.59
C ASP A 52 -20.83 114.70 -61.03
N GLY A 53 -20.09 114.94 -62.12
CA GLY A 53 -20.03 116.24 -62.79
C GLY A 53 -19.06 116.22 -63.96
N GLU A 54 -19.52 115.75 -65.12
CA GLU A 54 -18.91 116.02 -66.42
C GLU A 54 -18.68 117.54 -66.60
N PRO A 55 -17.60 117.98 -67.26
CA PRO A 55 -17.74 118.21 -68.70
C PRO A 55 -16.46 117.97 -69.52
N SER A 56 -16.62 117.48 -70.76
CA SER A 56 -15.66 117.78 -71.84
C SER A 56 -15.90 119.22 -72.38
N PRO A 57 -15.03 119.86 -73.20
CA PRO A 57 -13.86 119.32 -73.90
C PRO A 57 -12.58 120.19 -73.83
N GLY A 58 -11.42 119.61 -74.16
CA GLY A 58 -10.19 120.40 -74.29
C GLY A 58 -8.97 119.56 -74.62
N CYS A 59 -8.80 119.28 -75.91
CA CYS A 59 -7.59 118.72 -76.50
C CYS A 59 -6.36 119.56 -76.12
N TRP A 60 -5.24 118.94 -75.69
CA TRP A 60 -3.87 119.21 -76.17
C TRP A 60 -2.83 118.22 -75.60
N SER A 61 -1.90 117.86 -76.50
CA SER A 61 -0.59 117.26 -76.26
C SER A 61 -0.50 115.78 -75.88
N ARG A 62 -0.92 114.96 -76.84
CA ARG A 62 -0.39 113.63 -77.16
C ARG A 62 1.15 113.66 -77.28
N ARG A 63 1.91 113.47 -76.18
CA ARG A 63 3.32 112.97 -76.29
C ARG A 63 4.05 112.49 -75.02
N TRP A 64 3.52 112.60 -73.80
CA TRP A 64 4.23 112.19 -72.57
C TRP A 64 3.51 111.14 -71.68
N CYS A 65 2.51 110.39 -72.18
CA CYS A 65 1.84 109.31 -71.44
C CYS A 65 2.43 107.90 -71.64
N ILE A 66 3.48 107.76 -72.47
CA ILE A 66 4.13 106.47 -72.73
C ILE A 66 5.13 106.07 -71.63
N PRO A 67 6.00 106.94 -71.06
CA PRO A 67 7.03 106.50 -70.10
C PRO A 67 6.50 106.20 -68.69
N VAL A 68 5.43 106.88 -68.22
CA VAL A 68 4.86 106.67 -66.88
C VAL A 68 3.99 105.40 -66.83
N GLY A 69 3.19 105.15 -67.87
CA GLY A 69 2.46 103.89 -68.04
C GLY A 69 3.42 102.69 -68.05
N LEU A 70 4.51 102.78 -68.83
CA LEU A 70 5.57 101.77 -68.86
C LEU A 70 6.20 101.51 -67.49
N LEU A 71 6.43 102.55 -66.67
CA LEU A 71 6.95 102.40 -65.30
C LEU A 71 5.96 101.68 -64.37
N THR A 72 4.69 102.05 -64.39
CA THR A 72 3.66 101.38 -63.57
C THR A 72 3.46 99.92 -63.97
N THR A 73 3.48 99.61 -65.26
CA THR A 73 3.45 98.23 -65.75
C THR A 73 4.71 97.47 -65.36
N CYS A 74 5.89 98.11 -65.37
CA CYS A 74 7.12 97.49 -64.90
C CYS A 74 7.08 97.18 -63.40
N LEU A 75 6.58 98.09 -62.56
CA LEU A 75 6.47 97.85 -61.11
C LEU A 75 5.49 96.72 -60.78
N LEU A 76 4.36 96.65 -61.49
CA LEU A 76 3.41 95.53 -61.35
C LEU A 76 4.02 94.20 -61.80
N LEU A 77 4.79 94.18 -62.90
CA LEU A 77 5.50 92.98 -63.34
C LEU A 77 6.57 92.53 -62.34
N VAL A 78 7.29 93.47 -61.72
CA VAL A 78 8.26 93.14 -60.66
C VAL A 78 7.55 92.59 -59.43
N ALA A 79 6.41 93.14 -59.04
CA ALA A 79 5.62 92.66 -57.91
C ALA A 79 5.05 91.24 -58.15
N THR A 80 4.56 90.94 -59.36
CA THR A 80 4.06 89.60 -59.69
C THR A 80 5.18 88.57 -59.76
N VAL A 81 6.36 88.95 -60.28
CA VAL A 81 7.56 88.09 -60.25
C VAL A 81 8.00 87.85 -58.82
N ALA A 82 8.02 88.87 -57.95
CA ALA A 82 8.38 88.74 -56.54
C ALA A 82 7.40 87.87 -55.75
N LEU A 83 6.09 88.02 -55.99
CA LEU A 83 5.08 87.13 -55.39
C LEU A 83 5.20 85.70 -55.93
N GLY A 84 5.52 85.54 -57.21
CA GLY A 84 5.78 84.25 -57.83
C GLY A 84 7.01 83.55 -57.22
N THR A 85 8.10 84.28 -56.97
CA THR A 85 9.29 83.72 -56.30
C THR A 85 9.03 83.43 -54.83
N CYS A 86 8.32 84.28 -54.10
CA CYS A 86 7.90 84.01 -52.72
C CYS A 86 6.98 82.80 -52.61
N TYR A 87 5.96 82.72 -53.48
CA TYR A 87 5.04 81.57 -53.53
C TYR A 87 5.77 80.28 -53.88
N TRP A 88 6.66 80.31 -54.87
CA TRP A 88 7.52 79.18 -55.23
C TRP A 88 8.42 78.77 -54.07
N GLN A 89 9.03 79.71 -53.36
CA GLN A 89 9.91 79.45 -52.21
C GLN A 89 9.15 78.82 -51.05
N VAL A 90 7.97 79.33 -50.69
CA VAL A 90 7.12 78.76 -49.63
C VAL A 90 6.62 77.37 -50.04
N THR A 91 6.16 77.21 -51.27
CA THR A 91 5.72 75.89 -51.79
C THR A 91 6.85 74.87 -51.75
N ARG A 92 8.07 75.29 -52.12
CA ARG A 92 9.26 74.44 -52.07
C ARG A 92 9.65 74.10 -50.62
N SER A 93 9.65 75.08 -49.73
CA SER A 93 9.91 74.86 -48.30
C SER A 93 8.91 73.88 -47.68
N LEU A 94 7.62 74.00 -47.99
CA LEU A 94 6.58 73.08 -47.52
C LEU A 94 6.73 71.68 -48.13
N GLN A 95 7.11 71.59 -49.42
CA GLN A 95 7.40 70.29 -50.05
C GLN A 95 8.60 69.60 -49.42
N ASP A 96 9.66 70.33 -49.08
CA ASP A 96 10.85 69.79 -48.45
C ASP A 96 10.52 69.28 -47.03
N SER A 97 9.81 70.06 -46.20
CA SER A 97 9.35 69.59 -44.87
C SER A 97 8.38 68.40 -44.97
N SER A 98 7.50 68.36 -45.98
CA SER A 98 6.61 67.22 -46.21
C SER A 98 7.38 65.94 -46.57
N ARG A 99 8.48 66.07 -47.33
CA ARG A 99 9.34 64.93 -47.68
C ARG A 99 10.11 64.41 -46.46
N GLU A 100 10.61 65.29 -45.61
CA GLU A 100 11.29 64.93 -44.36
C GLU A 100 10.34 64.17 -43.43
N HIS A 101 9.14 64.69 -43.18
CA HIS A 101 8.16 63.98 -42.35
C HIS A 101 7.72 62.65 -42.95
N LYS A 102 7.56 62.55 -44.27
CA LYS A 102 7.27 61.25 -44.93
C LYS A 102 8.43 60.25 -44.79
N ALA A 103 9.67 60.72 -44.86
CA ALA A 103 10.85 59.88 -44.65
C ALA A 103 10.97 59.42 -43.19
N GLU A 104 10.73 60.32 -42.23
CA GLU A 104 10.73 59.99 -40.80
C GLU A 104 9.58 59.06 -40.40
N GLN A 105 8.36 59.33 -40.88
CA GLN A 105 7.21 58.46 -40.67
C GLN A 105 7.46 57.09 -41.30
N GLY A 106 8.09 57.05 -42.48
CA GLY A 106 8.56 55.82 -43.12
C GLY A 106 9.54 55.06 -42.21
N ARG A 107 10.58 55.74 -41.71
CA ARG A 107 11.59 55.15 -40.81
C ARG A 107 10.99 54.60 -39.51
N LEU A 108 10.18 55.41 -38.81
CA LEU A 108 9.49 55.00 -37.58
C LEU A 108 8.52 53.85 -37.83
N SER A 109 7.79 53.86 -38.95
CA SER A 109 6.91 52.74 -39.29
C SER A 109 7.69 51.46 -39.56
N GLN A 110 8.89 51.55 -40.13
CA GLN A 110 9.75 50.41 -40.36
C GLN A 110 10.36 49.88 -39.06
N GLU A 111 10.78 50.75 -38.14
CA GLU A 111 11.25 50.36 -36.81
C GLU A 111 10.14 49.69 -35.99
N LEU A 112 8.92 50.25 -35.99
CA LEU A 112 7.77 49.65 -35.32
C LEU A 112 7.43 48.27 -35.89
N ARG A 113 7.42 48.12 -37.21
CA ARG A 113 7.20 46.80 -37.85
C ARG A 113 8.28 45.80 -37.48
N ALA A 114 9.55 46.22 -37.46
CA ALA A 114 10.65 45.34 -37.05
C ALA A 114 10.54 44.94 -35.58
N GLN A 115 10.14 45.87 -34.71
CA GLN A 115 9.91 45.61 -33.29
C GLN A 115 8.72 44.68 -33.07
N GLU A 116 7.61 44.89 -33.79
CA GLU A 116 6.42 44.05 -33.76
C GLU A 116 6.75 42.63 -34.20
N GLN A 117 7.45 42.47 -35.33
CA GLN A 117 7.92 41.16 -35.81
C GLN A 117 8.86 40.48 -34.79
N SER A 118 9.77 41.24 -34.18
CA SER A 118 10.65 40.70 -33.13
C SER A 118 9.84 40.26 -31.91
N LEU A 119 8.81 41.01 -31.52
CA LEU A 119 7.97 40.65 -30.38
C LEU A 119 7.14 39.40 -30.69
N GLU A 120 6.52 39.34 -31.86
CA GLU A 120 5.78 38.15 -32.33
C GLU A 120 6.67 36.90 -32.34
N GLN A 121 7.90 37.03 -32.85
CA GLN A 121 8.87 35.94 -32.85
C GLN A 121 9.20 35.47 -31.43
N THR A 122 9.48 36.41 -30.50
CA THR A 122 9.76 36.04 -29.10
C THR A 122 8.56 35.40 -28.41
N GLN A 123 7.33 35.82 -28.75
CA GLN A 123 6.11 35.23 -28.21
C GLN A 123 5.92 33.79 -28.70
N LEU A 124 6.19 33.53 -29.99
CA LEU A 124 6.16 32.19 -30.56
C LEU A 124 7.20 31.28 -29.93
N GLU A 125 8.44 31.76 -29.77
CA GLU A 125 9.51 31.01 -29.09
C GLU A 125 9.14 30.69 -27.64
N LEU A 126 8.59 31.65 -26.91
CA LEU A 126 8.14 31.44 -25.54
C LEU A 126 6.97 30.45 -25.46
N ALA A 127 6.02 30.52 -26.40
CA ALA A 127 4.90 29.59 -26.47
C ALA A 127 5.38 28.16 -26.75
N TRP A 128 6.34 28.01 -27.66
CA TRP A 128 6.96 26.73 -27.98
C TRP A 128 7.73 26.17 -26.78
N ALA A 129 8.61 26.98 -26.16
CA ALA A 129 9.36 26.56 -24.98
C ALA A 129 8.45 26.17 -23.80
N ARG A 130 7.33 26.89 -23.61
CA ARG A 130 6.30 26.52 -22.62
C ARG A 130 5.65 25.18 -22.94
N ALA A 131 5.30 24.93 -24.21
CA ALA A 131 4.71 23.66 -24.62
C ALA A 131 5.69 22.49 -24.42
N GLU A 132 6.96 22.67 -24.75
CA GLU A 132 8.04 21.70 -24.53
C GLU A 132 8.19 21.37 -23.04
N LEU A 133 8.28 22.40 -22.19
CA LEU A 133 8.40 22.23 -20.74
C LEU A 133 7.18 21.53 -20.14
N GLN A 134 5.98 21.90 -20.58
CA GLN A 134 4.75 21.22 -20.16
C GLN A 134 4.80 19.75 -20.55
N ARG A 135 5.21 19.42 -21.78
CA ARG A 135 5.35 18.02 -22.22
C ARG A 135 6.34 17.25 -21.34
N ALA A 136 7.54 17.78 -21.13
CA ALA A 136 8.56 17.16 -20.30
C ALA A 136 8.09 16.97 -18.84
N TRP A 137 7.33 17.93 -18.31
CA TRP A 137 6.75 17.82 -16.97
C TRP A 137 5.68 16.73 -16.87
N HIS A 138 4.81 16.61 -17.88
CA HIS A 138 3.80 15.54 -17.92
C HIS A 138 4.46 14.16 -18.04
N GLU A 139 5.45 14.01 -18.92
CA GLU A 139 6.23 12.78 -19.05
C GLU A 139 6.91 12.42 -17.73
N GLY A 140 7.57 13.39 -17.08
CA GLY A 140 8.19 13.19 -15.77
C GLY A 140 7.19 12.77 -14.69
N ASN A 141 6.01 13.38 -14.65
CA ASN A 141 4.95 12.98 -13.71
C ASN A 141 4.44 11.55 -13.97
N ILE A 142 4.29 11.16 -15.23
CA ILE A 142 3.87 9.80 -15.59
C ILE A 142 4.94 8.80 -15.14
N SER A 143 6.22 9.07 -15.45
CA SER A 143 7.33 8.24 -14.99
C SER A 143 7.42 8.15 -13.47
N GLN A 144 7.11 9.24 -12.75
CA GLN A 144 7.08 9.23 -11.28
C GLN A 144 5.98 8.30 -10.74
N LEU A 145 4.77 8.34 -11.31
CA LEU A 145 3.67 7.46 -10.92
C LEU A 145 4.01 5.98 -11.18
N GLU A 146 4.70 5.68 -12.29
CA GLU A 146 5.18 4.33 -12.58
C GLU A 146 6.21 3.85 -11.56
N LEU A 147 7.14 4.72 -11.16
CA LEU A 147 8.13 4.42 -10.14
C LEU A 147 7.47 4.14 -8.78
N ASP A 148 6.48 4.95 -8.40
CA ASP A 148 5.72 4.78 -7.16
C ASP A 148 4.97 3.44 -7.17
N ARG A 149 4.32 3.10 -8.30
CA ARG A 149 3.67 1.80 -8.50
C ARG A 149 4.65 0.64 -8.35
N LEU A 150 5.82 0.73 -9.00
CA LEU A 150 6.86 -0.31 -8.90
C LEU A 150 7.40 -0.43 -7.48
N SER A 151 7.55 0.69 -6.76
CA SER A 151 8.01 0.70 -5.37
C SER A 151 7.04 -0.01 -4.43
N LEU A 152 5.73 0.17 -4.65
CA LEU A 152 4.67 -0.51 -3.90
C LEU A 152 4.67 -2.01 -4.21
N GLU A 153 4.81 -2.40 -5.48
CA GLU A 153 4.86 -3.81 -5.85
C GLU A 153 6.12 -4.48 -5.30
N LEU A 154 7.27 -3.80 -5.34
CA LEU A 154 8.49 -4.29 -4.73
C LEU A 154 8.31 -4.51 -3.22
N ARG A 155 7.72 -3.54 -2.50
CA ARG A 155 7.43 -3.68 -1.07
C ARG A 155 6.50 -4.85 -0.79
N ARG A 156 5.49 -5.05 -1.63
CA ARG A 156 4.56 -6.18 -1.53
C ARG A 156 5.28 -7.52 -1.72
N VAL A 157 6.10 -7.64 -2.77
CA VAL A 157 6.87 -8.85 -3.07
C VAL A 157 7.89 -9.14 -1.97
N THR A 158 8.63 -8.14 -1.49
CA THR A 158 9.55 -8.27 -0.35
C THR A 158 8.80 -8.73 0.92
N GLY A 159 7.59 -8.21 1.15
CA GLY A 159 6.76 -8.65 2.28
C GLY A 159 6.28 -10.10 2.16
N VAL A 160 5.93 -10.56 0.95
CA VAL A 160 5.60 -11.96 0.68
C VAL A 160 6.82 -12.85 0.89
N LEU A 161 7.98 -12.48 0.33
CA LEU A 161 9.23 -13.22 0.47
C LEU A 161 9.61 -13.41 1.94
N GLY A 162 9.52 -12.34 2.75
CA GLY A 162 9.81 -12.42 4.18
C GLY A 162 8.79 -13.25 4.98
N ARG A 163 7.55 -13.42 4.50
CA ARG A 163 6.58 -14.37 5.10
C ARG A 163 6.95 -15.80 4.74
N THR A 164 7.20 -16.07 3.47
CA THR A 164 7.59 -17.41 3.00
C THR A 164 8.89 -17.90 3.65
N GLU A 165 9.85 -17.00 3.90
CA GLU A 165 11.09 -17.33 4.59
C GLU A 165 10.85 -17.73 6.05
N ARG A 166 9.96 -17.02 6.77
CA ARG A 166 9.56 -17.37 8.14
C ARG A 166 8.84 -18.72 8.21
N GLU A 167 7.92 -18.97 7.29
CA GLU A 167 7.23 -20.26 7.18
C GLU A 167 8.23 -21.39 6.92
N MET A 168 9.21 -21.17 6.03
CA MET A 168 10.27 -22.15 5.77
C MET A 168 11.11 -22.42 7.04
N GLN A 169 11.51 -21.37 7.77
CA GLN A 169 12.26 -21.51 9.02
C GLN A 169 11.46 -22.27 10.09
N GLU A 170 10.16 -22.00 10.21
CA GLU A 170 9.28 -22.73 11.12
C GLU A 170 9.17 -24.21 10.76
N VAL A 171 8.90 -24.52 9.48
CA VAL A 171 8.85 -25.90 8.98
C VAL A 171 10.18 -26.61 9.20
N GLN A 172 11.31 -25.93 8.95
CA GLN A 172 12.64 -26.48 9.21
C GLN A 172 12.85 -26.75 10.71
N GLY A 173 12.44 -25.83 11.59
CA GLY A 173 12.51 -26.03 13.04
C GLY A 173 11.68 -27.23 13.50
N ARG A 174 10.47 -27.40 12.95
CA ARG A 174 9.63 -28.57 13.21
C ARG A 174 10.26 -29.85 12.70
N LEU A 175 10.89 -29.83 11.52
CA LEU A 175 11.58 -30.99 10.97
C LEU A 175 12.76 -31.40 11.86
N ASN A 176 13.60 -30.45 12.28
CA ASN A 176 14.73 -30.71 13.18
C ASN A 176 14.26 -31.28 14.54
N SER A 177 13.15 -30.75 15.09
CA SER A 177 12.55 -31.29 16.31
C SER A 177 12.03 -32.72 16.10
N SER A 178 11.36 -32.98 14.98
CA SER A 178 10.90 -34.31 14.62
C SER A 178 12.08 -35.27 14.46
N GLU A 179 13.15 -34.86 13.80
CA GLU A 179 14.37 -35.66 13.64
C GLU A 179 14.98 -36.04 14.98
N SER A 180 15.06 -35.10 15.93
CA SER A 180 15.53 -35.39 17.29
C SER A 180 14.66 -36.40 18.02
N THR A 181 13.33 -36.29 17.92
CA THR A 181 12.41 -37.27 18.52
C THR A 181 12.54 -38.65 17.87
N VAL A 182 12.71 -38.71 16.55
CA VAL A 182 12.94 -39.96 15.83
C VAL A 182 14.29 -40.57 16.23
N ALA A 183 15.33 -39.78 16.40
CA ALA A 183 16.64 -40.26 16.88
C ALA A 183 16.54 -40.86 18.29
N LEU A 184 15.81 -40.21 19.21
CA LEU A 184 15.56 -40.74 20.55
C LEU A 184 14.78 -42.07 20.51
N LEU A 185 13.73 -42.15 19.68
CA LEU A 185 12.97 -43.38 19.48
C LEU A 185 13.81 -44.49 18.83
N ARG A 186 14.73 -44.12 17.92
CA ARG A 186 15.68 -45.05 17.28
C ARG A 186 16.65 -45.64 18.31
N SER A 187 17.04 -44.91 19.35
CA SER A 187 17.81 -45.46 20.49
C SER A 187 17.03 -46.59 21.19
N CYS A 188 15.70 -46.52 21.23
CA CYS A 188 14.86 -47.60 21.78
C CYS A 188 14.61 -48.78 20.84
N THR A 189 15.08 -48.72 19.59
CA THR A 189 15.09 -49.87 18.68
C THR A 189 16.35 -50.72 18.83
N ALA A 190 17.39 -50.18 19.48
CA ALA A 190 18.65 -50.86 19.76
C ALA A 190 18.67 -51.41 21.19
N ILE A 191 17.93 -52.50 21.42
CA ILE A 191 18.17 -53.53 22.46
C ILE A 191 18.06 -53.14 23.95
N ASP A 192 18.14 -51.86 24.37
CA ASP A 192 18.29 -51.47 25.79
C ASP A 192 17.13 -50.63 26.39
N CYS A 193 15.91 -50.71 25.87
CA CYS A 193 14.76 -49.99 26.47
C CYS A 193 13.92 -50.81 27.46
N CYS A 194 14.18 -52.12 27.58
CA CYS A 194 13.59 -52.97 28.60
C CYS A 194 14.64 -53.89 29.23
N PRO A 195 14.55 -54.18 30.54
CA PRO A 195 15.45 -55.15 31.16
C PRO A 195 15.33 -56.54 30.50
N SER A 196 16.39 -57.34 30.60
CA SER A 196 16.38 -58.72 30.12
C SER A 196 15.17 -59.50 30.69
N GLY A 197 14.45 -60.21 29.83
CA GLY A 197 13.24 -60.95 30.21
C GLY A 197 11.94 -60.15 30.14
N TRP A 198 11.98 -58.86 29.78
CA TRP A 198 10.79 -58.01 29.59
C TRP A 198 10.49 -57.80 28.10
N LEU A 199 9.20 -57.83 27.74
CA LEU A 199 8.71 -57.60 26.38
C LEU A 199 8.41 -56.12 26.15
N LEU A 200 9.08 -55.49 25.19
CA LEU A 200 8.74 -54.14 24.76
C LEU A 200 7.46 -54.15 23.92
N TYR A 201 6.41 -53.47 24.39
CA TYR A 201 5.17 -53.28 23.66
C TYR A 201 4.67 -51.85 23.80
N ARG A 202 4.60 -51.12 22.68
CA ARG A 202 4.06 -49.73 22.60
C ARG A 202 4.64 -48.78 23.66
N GLY A 203 5.95 -48.82 23.89
CA GLY A 203 6.62 -47.94 24.85
C GLY A 203 6.48 -48.37 26.32
N LYS A 204 5.92 -49.56 26.60
CA LYS A 204 5.92 -50.19 27.91
C LYS A 204 6.74 -51.48 27.88
N CYS A 205 7.41 -51.78 28.98
CA CYS A 205 8.02 -53.07 29.23
C CYS A 205 7.03 -53.94 29.98
N LEU A 206 6.75 -55.13 29.45
CA LEU A 206 5.82 -56.09 30.03
C LEU A 206 6.59 -57.30 30.57
N PHE A 207 6.37 -57.64 31.83
CA PHE A 207 6.88 -58.88 32.42
C PHE A 207 5.75 -59.87 32.53
N ILE A 208 5.97 -61.09 32.05
CA ILE A 208 4.98 -62.17 32.07
C ILE A 208 5.48 -63.21 33.06
N SER A 209 4.69 -63.50 34.09
CA SER A 209 5.10 -64.45 35.12
C SER A 209 5.19 -65.88 34.58
N SER A 210 6.12 -66.65 35.14
CA SER A 210 6.19 -68.11 34.97
C SER A 210 5.42 -68.87 36.04
N GLU A 211 5.13 -68.22 37.16
CA GLU A 211 4.44 -68.79 38.32
C GLU A 211 3.02 -68.24 38.43
N LYS A 212 2.15 -68.99 39.13
CA LYS A 212 0.78 -68.57 39.43
C LYS A 212 0.67 -68.12 40.88
N LYS A 213 0.04 -66.98 41.11
CA LYS A 213 -0.14 -66.37 42.42
C LYS A 213 -1.54 -65.77 42.56
N THR A 214 -1.90 -65.39 43.79
CA THR A 214 -3.10 -64.60 44.04
C THR A 214 -2.93 -63.20 43.45
N TRP A 215 -4.02 -62.46 43.25
CA TRP A 215 -3.93 -61.12 42.68
C TRP A 215 -3.07 -60.18 43.54
N GLU A 216 -3.20 -60.27 44.86
CA GLU A 216 -2.44 -59.46 45.82
C GLU A 216 -0.95 -59.80 45.80
N ASP A 217 -0.60 -61.09 45.87
CA ASP A 217 0.81 -61.50 45.79
C ASP A 217 1.44 -61.14 44.43
N SER A 218 0.65 -61.17 43.36
CA SER A 218 1.08 -60.72 42.03
C SER A 218 1.35 -59.22 41.97
N ARG A 219 0.50 -58.40 42.62
CA ARG A 219 0.71 -56.95 42.76
C ARG A 219 2.03 -56.69 43.48
N ASP A 220 2.22 -57.34 44.63
CA ASP A 220 3.41 -57.16 45.46
C ASP A 220 4.70 -57.56 44.71
N GLU A 221 4.64 -58.60 43.87
CA GLU A 221 5.79 -59.00 43.03
C GLU A 221 6.12 -57.98 41.94
N CYS A 222 5.11 -57.34 41.34
CA CYS A 222 5.34 -56.24 40.41
C CYS A 222 5.99 -55.05 41.12
N GLU A 223 5.53 -54.70 42.32
CA GLU A 223 6.05 -53.59 43.10
C GLU A 223 7.53 -53.78 43.49
N LYS A 224 7.92 -55.01 43.87
CA LYS A 224 9.35 -55.37 44.14
C LYS A 224 10.27 -55.09 42.95
N THR A 225 9.73 -55.13 41.73
CA THR A 225 10.51 -54.89 40.49
C THR A 225 10.32 -53.46 39.95
N TYR A 226 9.85 -52.53 40.79
CA TYR A 226 9.53 -51.15 40.43
C TYR A 226 8.59 -51.08 39.22
N SER A 227 7.56 -51.92 39.26
CA SER A 227 6.54 -52.04 38.23
C SER A 227 5.17 -52.17 38.86
N GLN A 228 4.13 -52.14 38.04
CA GLN A 228 2.74 -52.28 38.51
C GLN A 228 2.04 -53.37 37.70
N LEU A 229 0.93 -53.91 38.21
CA LEU A 229 0.10 -54.80 37.39
C LEU A 229 -0.40 -54.09 36.14
N LEU A 230 -0.54 -54.85 35.05
CA LEU A 230 -0.84 -54.32 33.71
C LEU A 230 -2.09 -53.43 33.68
N VAL A 231 -1.97 -52.21 33.14
CA VAL A 231 -3.07 -51.26 32.95
C VAL A 231 -3.38 -51.12 31.46
N THR A 232 -4.55 -51.60 31.05
CA THR A 232 -4.92 -51.76 29.63
C THR A 232 -5.92 -50.71 29.11
N LYS A 233 -6.05 -49.55 29.78
CA LYS A 233 -6.99 -48.47 29.41
C LYS A 233 -7.04 -48.13 27.91
N SER A 234 -5.87 -47.99 27.30
CA SER A 234 -5.73 -47.60 25.89
C SER A 234 -5.78 -48.79 24.93
N TRP A 235 -6.00 -50.01 25.43
CA TRP A 235 -6.01 -51.22 24.62
C TRP A 235 -7.43 -51.56 24.15
N SER A 236 -7.61 -51.64 22.84
CA SER A 236 -8.79 -52.22 22.20
C SER A 236 -8.50 -53.67 21.79
N ARG A 237 -9.54 -54.42 21.38
CA ARG A 237 -9.41 -55.80 20.87
C ARG A 237 -8.33 -55.95 19.77
N TRP A 238 -8.07 -54.87 19.03
CA TRP A 238 -7.10 -54.85 17.93
C TRP A 238 -5.67 -54.48 18.36
N THR A 239 -5.50 -53.97 19.58
CA THR A 239 -4.22 -53.47 20.09
C THR A 239 -3.72 -54.24 21.30
N VAL A 240 -4.41 -55.32 21.69
CA VAL A 240 -3.89 -56.28 22.66
C VAL A 240 -2.73 -57.06 21.99
N PRO A 241 -1.60 -57.27 22.69
CA PRO A 241 -0.51 -58.11 22.19
C PRO A 241 -0.99 -59.48 21.72
N THR A 242 -0.41 -60.00 20.63
CA THR A 242 -0.82 -61.28 20.03
C THR A 242 -0.80 -62.44 21.03
N PHE A 243 0.15 -62.43 21.97
CA PHE A 243 0.23 -63.46 23.02
C PHE A 243 -1.00 -63.46 23.94
N LEU A 244 -1.55 -62.29 24.28
CA LEU A 244 -2.77 -62.16 25.08
C LEU A 244 -4.05 -62.38 24.28
N LYS A 245 -4.03 -62.09 22.98
CA LYS A 245 -5.17 -62.29 22.09
C LYS A 245 -5.47 -63.78 21.88
N ASN A 246 -4.42 -64.60 21.77
CA ASN A 246 -4.54 -66.02 21.43
C ASN A 246 -4.32 -66.94 22.64
N ALA A 247 -3.87 -66.42 23.79
CA ALA A 247 -3.73 -67.22 24.99
C ALA A 247 -5.10 -67.54 25.61
N ASP A 248 -5.32 -68.83 25.82
CA ASP A 248 -6.41 -69.35 26.65
C ASP A 248 -6.12 -69.21 28.14
N VAL A 249 -4.86 -68.99 28.50
CA VAL A 249 -4.41 -68.83 29.88
C VAL A 249 -4.85 -67.46 30.41
N PRO A 250 -5.57 -67.39 31.55
CA PRO A 250 -5.90 -66.13 32.21
C PRO A 250 -4.68 -65.52 32.91
N TYR A 251 -4.51 -64.21 32.75
CA TYR A 251 -3.50 -63.42 33.43
C TYR A 251 -4.13 -62.35 34.31
N TRP A 252 -3.68 -62.21 35.55
CA TRP A 252 -3.99 -61.07 36.40
C TRP A 252 -3.54 -59.76 35.76
N ILE A 253 -4.43 -58.78 35.81
CA ILE A 253 -4.18 -57.40 35.41
C ILE A 253 -4.51 -56.46 36.56
N GLY A 254 -4.06 -55.21 36.46
CA GLY A 254 -4.15 -54.23 37.54
C GLY A 254 -5.52 -53.61 37.67
N LEU A 255 -6.59 -54.40 37.63
CA LEU A 255 -7.98 -53.95 37.72
C LEU A 255 -8.66 -54.65 38.90
N GLN A 256 -9.21 -53.86 39.82
CA GLN A 256 -9.82 -54.31 41.06
C GLN A 256 -11.14 -53.58 41.31
N LYS A 257 -12.07 -54.25 41.98
CA LYS A 257 -13.34 -53.71 42.46
C LYS A 257 -13.21 -53.41 43.94
N GLY A 258 -13.67 -52.24 44.36
CA GLY A 258 -13.69 -51.87 45.77
C GLY A 258 -14.57 -50.67 46.04
N SER A 259 -14.78 -50.39 47.33
CA SER A 259 -15.47 -49.20 47.79
C SER A 259 -14.46 -48.06 47.91
N PHE A 260 -14.68 -46.96 47.18
CA PHE A 260 -13.81 -45.79 47.21
C PHE A 260 -14.43 -44.70 48.11
N PRO A 261 -13.70 -44.15 49.11
CA PRO A 261 -14.28 -43.18 50.05
C PRO A 261 -14.66 -41.82 49.46
N TRP A 262 -14.19 -41.46 48.26
CA TRP A 262 -14.43 -40.15 47.65
C TRP A 262 -15.39 -40.19 46.45
N TYR A 263 -15.92 -41.37 46.11
CA TYR A 263 -16.89 -41.56 45.04
C TYR A 263 -18.32 -41.57 45.61
N ASP A 264 -18.65 -40.54 46.38
CA ASP A 264 -20.01 -40.26 46.85
C ASP A 264 -20.71 -39.45 45.74
N TYR A 265 -21.43 -40.11 44.84
CA TYR A 265 -22.19 -39.41 43.79
C TYR A 265 -23.56 -39.01 44.32
N GLY A 266 -23.66 -37.74 44.74
CA GLY A 266 -24.93 -37.02 44.87
C GLY A 266 -25.59 -36.64 43.55
N TRP A 267 -25.56 -37.52 42.53
CA TRP A 267 -26.29 -37.33 41.27
C TRP A 267 -26.80 -38.66 40.68
N LEU A 268 -27.63 -39.35 41.47
CA LEU A 268 -28.67 -40.25 40.96
C LEU A 268 -29.90 -40.00 41.83
N GLU A 269 -30.72 -39.01 41.48
CA GLU A 269 -32.13 -39.04 41.85
C GLU A 269 -32.76 -40.19 41.04
N GLU A 270 -32.81 -41.35 41.68
CA GLU A 270 -33.82 -42.41 41.64
C GLU A 270 -33.15 -43.64 42.26
N GLU A 271 -33.12 -43.65 43.59
CA GLU A 271 -32.86 -44.86 44.36
C GLU A 271 -33.99 -45.86 44.06
N ASP A 272 -33.67 -46.92 43.32
CA ASP A 272 -34.45 -48.15 43.39
C ASP A 272 -34.36 -48.65 44.85
N PRO A 273 -35.49 -48.74 45.59
CA PRO A 273 -35.50 -49.06 47.02
C PRO A 273 -35.03 -50.50 47.35
N ASP A 274 -34.74 -51.31 46.33
CA ASP A 274 -34.26 -52.69 46.46
C ASP A 274 -32.73 -52.83 46.28
N SER A 275 -31.99 -51.73 46.04
CA SER A 275 -30.53 -51.78 45.84
C SER A 275 -29.75 -51.62 47.15
N GLU A 276 -29.75 -52.66 47.97
CA GLU A 276 -28.88 -52.79 49.15
C GLU A 276 -27.43 -53.12 48.73
N GLY A 277 -26.82 -52.27 47.91
CA GLY A 277 -25.48 -52.48 47.36
C GLY A 277 -24.72 -51.17 47.28
N GLY A 278 -23.74 -50.99 48.18
CA GLY A 278 -22.84 -49.84 48.14
C GLY A 278 -22.21 -49.64 46.77
N SER A 279 -21.85 -48.39 46.44
CA SER A 279 -21.28 -47.96 45.17
C SER A 279 -19.89 -48.55 44.90
N GLU A 280 -19.83 -49.85 44.64
CA GLU A 280 -18.59 -50.54 44.28
C GLU A 280 -18.21 -50.22 42.83
N ALA A 281 -17.02 -49.64 42.64
CA ALA A 281 -16.50 -49.26 41.34
C ALA A 281 -15.25 -50.08 40.98
N TRP A 282 -15.00 -50.25 39.69
CA TRP A 282 -13.77 -50.82 39.17
C TRP A 282 -12.72 -49.73 38.97
N PHE A 283 -11.53 -49.95 39.51
CA PHE A 283 -10.41 -49.03 39.40
C PHE A 283 -9.13 -49.77 39.01
N TRP A 284 -8.23 -49.04 38.36
CA TRP A 284 -6.91 -49.53 38.03
C TRP A 284 -5.96 -49.31 39.21
N VAL A 285 -4.90 -50.13 39.30
CA VAL A 285 -3.81 -49.97 40.30
C VAL A 285 -3.10 -48.60 40.23
N ASP A 286 -3.30 -47.83 39.16
CA ASP A 286 -2.81 -46.45 39.03
C ASP A 286 -3.78 -45.38 39.59
N GLY A 287 -4.86 -45.80 40.24
CA GLY A 287 -5.84 -44.94 40.93
C GLY A 287 -6.97 -44.39 40.04
N SER A 288 -6.95 -44.69 38.75
CA SER A 288 -7.98 -44.23 37.83
C SER A 288 -9.20 -45.17 37.75
N LEU A 289 -10.30 -44.65 37.23
CA LEU A 289 -11.54 -45.40 37.07
C LEU A 289 -11.57 -46.21 35.77
N TYR A 290 -12.32 -47.31 35.82
CA TYR A 290 -12.65 -48.11 34.66
C TYR A 290 -14.00 -47.65 34.08
N GLU A 291 -13.95 -46.87 33.00
CA GLU A 291 -15.11 -46.17 32.42
C GLU A 291 -16.09 -47.05 31.61
N ARG A 292 -15.94 -48.39 31.57
CA ARG A 292 -16.78 -49.22 30.68
C ARG A 292 -18.15 -49.52 31.28
N PRO A 293 -19.26 -49.20 30.58
CA PRO A 293 -20.61 -49.46 31.04
C PRO A 293 -20.99 -50.91 30.75
N TRP A 294 -20.70 -51.83 31.67
CA TRP A 294 -21.44 -53.08 31.92
C TRP A 294 -20.63 -54.01 32.81
N GLN A 295 -21.13 -54.26 34.02
CA GLN A 295 -21.11 -55.56 34.72
C GLN A 295 -21.87 -55.37 36.03
N SER A 296 -23.19 -55.21 35.94
CA SER A 296 -24.06 -54.98 37.10
C SER A 296 -24.12 -56.17 38.07
N LYS A 297 -23.55 -57.34 37.71
CA LYS A 297 -23.47 -58.54 38.57
C LYS A 297 -22.24 -59.39 38.25
N SER A 298 -21.03 -58.94 38.62
CA SER A 298 -19.82 -59.77 38.56
C SER A 298 -19.50 -60.37 39.93
N ASN A 299 -19.38 -61.70 40.02
CA ASN A 299 -19.03 -62.44 41.26
C ASN A 299 -17.52 -62.42 41.57
N GLY A 300 -16.84 -61.33 41.27
CA GLY A 300 -15.39 -61.22 41.40
C GLY A 300 -14.96 -59.79 41.66
N THR A 301 -13.95 -59.62 42.51
CA THR A 301 -13.39 -58.33 42.92
C THR A 301 -12.06 -58.01 42.26
N CYS A 302 -11.48 -58.93 41.49
CA CYS A 302 -10.27 -58.73 40.70
C CYS A 302 -10.54 -59.07 39.23
N ALA A 303 -9.64 -58.72 38.32
CA ALA A 303 -9.83 -59.03 36.91
C ALA A 303 -8.64 -59.75 36.27
N VAL A 304 -8.98 -60.71 35.41
CA VAL A 304 -8.05 -61.40 34.52
C VAL A 304 -8.30 -61.02 33.07
N ILE A 305 -7.26 -61.12 32.24
CA ILE A 305 -7.37 -61.05 30.78
C ILE A 305 -7.14 -62.43 30.16
N SER A 306 -8.05 -62.87 29.29
CA SER A 306 -7.94 -64.11 28.51
C SER A 306 -8.58 -63.91 27.13
N ARG A 307 -7.99 -64.47 26.07
CA ARG A 307 -8.48 -64.28 24.68
C ARG A 307 -8.76 -62.81 24.33
N GLY A 308 -7.91 -61.90 24.80
CA GLY A 308 -8.06 -60.45 24.62
C GLY A 308 -9.29 -59.80 25.28
N SER A 309 -9.95 -60.49 26.22
CA SER A 309 -11.14 -59.99 26.95
C SER A 309 -10.88 -59.99 28.45
N ILE A 310 -11.32 -58.93 29.13
CA ILE A 310 -11.23 -58.79 30.58
C ILE A 310 -12.43 -59.50 31.21
N LYS A 311 -12.18 -60.31 32.24
CA LYS A 311 -13.20 -61.06 32.99
C LYS A 311 -12.99 -60.85 34.49
N PRO A 312 -14.07 -60.72 35.28
CA PRO A 312 -13.98 -60.66 36.73
C PRO A 312 -13.61 -62.04 37.30
N GLU A 313 -12.85 -62.04 38.39
CA GLU A 313 -12.40 -63.23 39.11
C GLU A 313 -12.19 -62.88 40.60
N GLN A 314 -12.15 -63.89 41.47
CA GLN A 314 -11.94 -63.69 42.91
C GLN A 314 -10.46 -63.45 43.25
N CYS A 315 -10.15 -62.46 44.10
CA CYS A 315 -8.76 -62.05 44.35
C CYS A 315 -7.93 -63.05 45.18
N THR A 316 -8.57 -63.76 46.13
CA THR A 316 -7.89 -64.43 47.25
C THR A 316 -8.43 -65.84 47.57
N GLY A 317 -9.17 -66.49 46.69
CA GLY A 317 -9.59 -67.87 46.95
C GLY A 317 -8.42 -68.86 46.81
N PRO A 318 -8.49 -70.01 47.50
CA PRO A 318 -7.42 -71.00 47.52
C PRO A 318 -7.11 -71.63 46.14
N SER A 319 -8.01 -71.48 45.18
CA SER A 319 -7.89 -71.94 43.79
C SER A 319 -7.55 -70.83 42.80
N ASP A 320 -7.52 -69.57 43.24
CA ASP A 320 -7.56 -68.40 42.35
C ASP A 320 -6.14 -67.93 42.01
N LEU A 321 -5.34 -68.91 41.58
CA LEU A 321 -3.94 -68.75 41.22
C LEU A 321 -3.84 -68.60 39.70
N HIS A 322 -3.45 -67.41 39.26
CA HIS A 322 -3.26 -67.11 37.85
C HIS A 322 -1.85 -66.57 37.59
N LEU A 323 -1.41 -66.66 36.34
CA LEU A 323 -0.24 -65.92 35.90
C LEU A 323 -0.55 -64.42 35.98
N TRP A 324 0.44 -63.56 36.01
CA TRP A 324 0.23 -62.11 36.05
C TRP A 324 1.14 -61.40 35.06
N ILE A 325 0.76 -60.15 34.74
CA ILE A 325 1.57 -59.30 33.88
C ILE A 325 1.87 -58.00 34.62
N CYS A 326 3.16 -57.69 34.73
CA CYS A 326 3.60 -56.37 35.21
C CYS A 326 3.91 -55.45 34.04
N GLU A 327 3.74 -54.15 34.23
CA GLU A 327 4.13 -53.11 33.30
C GLU A 327 5.01 -52.04 33.98
N LYS A 328 5.92 -51.47 33.19
CA LYS A 328 6.60 -50.21 33.51
C LYS A 328 6.94 -49.44 32.23
N ALA A 329 7.25 -48.16 32.36
CA ALA A 329 7.67 -47.34 31.23
C ALA A 329 8.96 -47.88 30.61
N ALA A 330 9.02 -47.93 29.27
CA ALA A 330 10.25 -48.20 28.57
C ALA A 330 11.19 -46.99 28.63
N GLY A 331 12.46 -47.23 28.87
CA GLY A 331 13.48 -46.21 28.99
C GLY A 331 14.85 -46.84 29.19
N PRO A 332 15.95 -46.09 28.99
CA PRO A 332 17.27 -46.59 29.32
C PRO A 332 17.24 -47.04 30.77
N SER A 333 17.59 -48.29 31.03
CA SER A 333 17.77 -48.79 32.38
C SER A 333 18.76 -47.85 33.05
N LEU A 334 18.28 -47.00 33.97
CA LEU A 334 19.20 -46.27 34.84
C LEU A 334 20.03 -47.36 35.53
N PRO A 335 21.37 -47.34 35.40
CA PRO A 335 22.19 -48.22 36.19
C PRO A 335 21.89 -47.88 37.64
N PHE A 336 21.25 -48.82 38.34
CA PHE A 336 21.06 -48.74 39.78
C PHE A 336 22.44 -48.46 40.38
N LYS A 337 22.56 -47.31 41.03
CA LYS A 337 23.80 -46.83 41.64
C LYS A 337 23.97 -47.43 43.03
#